data_AF-A0A397BWT0-F1
#
_entry.id   AF-A0A397BWT0-F1
#
_cell.length_a   1.000
_cell.length_b   1.000
_cell.length_c   1.000
_cell.angle_alpha   90.00
_cell.angle_beta   90.00
_cell.angle_gamma   90.00
#
_symmetry.space_group_name_H-M   'P 1'
#
loop_
_entity.id
_entity.type
_entity.pdbx_description
1 polymer ?
#
loop_
_entity_poly.entity_id
_entity_poly.type
_entity_poly.pdbx_seq_one_letter_code
_entity_poly.pdbx_strand_id
1 'polypeptide(L)'
;MGKQTELKAAPGPPSKKRFRFQKGKERIAGLQSELQLHAKTQSYSNFLLANTATEPFHDELALLGELYTNERFQQLFRKLRRITNSTPQLLHHLTQVVAILETNVRDFPKDPDVMIPVLKLYVALAK
;
A
#
# COMPACT_ATOMS: atom_id res chain seq x y z
N MET A 1 44.54 -21.65 -2.08
CA MET A 1 43.75 -20.74 -1.22
C MET A 1 43.70 -19.38 -1.89
N GLY A 2 42.51 -18.87 -2.20
CA GLY A 2 42.35 -17.53 -2.79
C GLY A 2 40.91 -17.09 -2.65
N LYS A 3 40.52 -16.64 -1.46
CA LYS A 3 39.23 -15.97 -1.23
C LYS A 3 39.32 -14.60 -1.90
N GLN A 4 38.73 -14.46 -3.09
CA GLN A 4 38.45 -13.15 -3.66
C GLN A 4 37.27 -12.55 -2.92
N THR A 5 37.59 -11.54 -2.14
CA THR A 5 36.71 -10.65 -1.41
C THR A 5 35.76 -9.98 -2.41
N GLU A 6 34.48 -10.37 -2.42
CA GLU A 6 33.42 -9.56 -3.04
C GLU A 6 33.34 -8.25 -2.26
N LEU A 7 34.09 -7.25 -2.73
CA LEU A 7 33.96 -5.87 -2.31
C LEU A 7 32.52 -5.45 -2.59
N LYS A 8 31.71 -5.33 -1.53
CA LYS A 8 30.44 -4.59 -1.56
C LYS A 8 30.75 -3.17 -2.02
N ALA A 9 30.65 -2.93 -3.33
CA ALA A 9 30.79 -1.60 -3.89
C ALA A 9 29.77 -0.68 -3.21
N ALA A 10 30.25 0.40 -2.61
CA ALA A 10 29.39 1.43 -2.07
C ALA A 10 28.45 1.94 -3.18
N PRO A 11 27.16 2.23 -2.87
CA PRO A 11 26.23 2.72 -3.87
C PRO A 11 26.82 3.97 -4.52
N GLY A 12 26.89 3.97 -5.86
CA GLY A 12 27.45 5.08 -6.62
C GLY A 12 26.68 6.39 -6.36
N PRO A 13 27.31 7.55 -6.61
CA PRO A 13 26.71 8.84 -6.34
C PRO A 13 25.36 9.03 -7.07
N PRO A 14 24.41 9.77 -6.48
CA PRO A 14 23.09 9.97 -7.03
C PRO A 14 23.16 10.67 -8.40
N SER A 15 22.32 10.21 -9.32
CA SER A 15 22.24 10.75 -10.68
C SER A 15 21.74 12.20 -10.67
N LYS A 16 22.37 13.07 -11.47
CA LYS A 16 21.88 14.43 -11.72
C LYS A 16 20.67 14.49 -12.68
N LYS A 17 20.34 13.39 -13.37
CA LYS A 17 19.19 13.30 -14.29
C LYS A 17 17.90 13.01 -13.50
N ARG A 18 16.83 13.77 -13.80
CA ARG A 18 15.48 13.60 -13.21
C ARG A 18 14.91 12.20 -13.44
N PHE A 19 15.11 11.64 -14.64
CA PHE A 19 14.70 10.27 -14.97
C PHE A 19 15.93 9.45 -15.32
N ARG A 20 16.06 8.30 -14.67
CA ARG A 20 17.13 7.34 -14.93
C ARG A 20 16.56 5.93 -14.84
N PHE A 21 17.01 5.06 -15.74
CA PHE A 21 16.78 3.63 -15.61
C PHE A 21 17.46 3.09 -14.36
N GLN A 22 16.67 2.49 -13.46
CA GLN A 22 17.16 1.82 -12.26
C GLN A 22 17.00 0.32 -12.44
N LYS A 23 18.08 -0.44 -12.24
CA LYS A 23 17.99 -1.91 -12.26
C LYS A 23 17.15 -2.39 -11.07
N GLY A 24 16.46 -3.53 -11.19
CA GLY A 24 15.60 -4.04 -10.12
C GLY A 24 16.30 -4.16 -8.74
N LYS A 25 17.56 -4.61 -8.72
CA LYS A 25 18.37 -4.67 -7.48
C LYS A 25 18.64 -3.29 -6.88
N GLU A 26 18.88 -2.27 -7.71
CA GLU A 26 19.08 -0.89 -7.28
C GLU A 26 17.78 -0.32 -6.70
N ARG A 27 16.64 -0.61 -7.34
CA ARG A 27 15.31 -0.20 -6.86
C ARG A 27 14.99 -0.80 -5.50
N ILE A 28 15.30 -2.08 -5.28
CA ILE A 28 15.07 -2.75 -3.99
C ILE A 28 15.95 -2.13 -2.88
N ALA A 29 17.22 -1.83 -3.17
CA ALA A 29 18.09 -1.16 -2.21
C ALA A 29 17.60 0.26 -1.87
N GLY A 30 17.08 0.99 -2.86
CA GLY A 30 16.43 2.29 -2.66
C GLY A 30 15.18 2.19 -1.78
N LEU A 31 14.32 1.18 -2.02
CA LEU A 31 13.07 0.99 -1.28
C LEU A 31 13.27 0.90 0.23
N GLN A 32 14.31 0.22 0.72
CA GLN A 32 14.57 0.15 2.17
C GLN A 32 14.82 1.53 2.77
N SER A 33 15.58 2.36 2.06
CA SER A 33 15.89 3.73 2.50
C SER A 33 14.65 4.63 2.45
N GLU A 34 13.86 4.51 1.38
CA GLU A 34 12.58 5.22 1.23
C GLU A 34 11.57 4.83 2.32
N LEU A 35 11.44 3.54 2.63
CA LEU A 35 10.55 3.04 3.69
C LEU A 35 10.97 3.53 5.07
N GLN A 36 12.28 3.56 5.36
CA GLN A 36 12.80 4.11 6.62
C GLN A 36 12.53 5.61 6.75
N LEU A 37 12.66 6.38 5.66
CA LEU A 37 12.32 7.80 5.64
C LEU A 37 10.81 7.98 5.86
N HIS A 38 9.99 7.21 5.15
CA HIS A 38 8.54 7.21 5.30
C HIS A 38 8.09 6.89 6.72
N ALA A 39 8.70 5.90 7.38
CA ALA A 39 8.38 5.57 8.78
C ALA A 39 8.64 6.76 9.71
N LYS A 40 9.78 7.45 9.55
CA LYS A 40 10.13 8.64 10.33
C LYS A 40 9.16 9.80 10.11
N THR A 41 8.70 10.00 8.87
CA THR A 41 7.71 11.04 8.55
C THR A 41 6.28 10.66 8.95
N GLN A 42 5.92 9.37 8.91
CA GLN A 42 4.58 8.91 9.29
C GLN A 42 4.33 8.99 10.79
N SER A 43 5.33 8.77 11.64
CA SER A 43 5.20 9.03 13.08
C SER A 43 4.79 10.48 13.36
N TYR A 44 5.27 11.42 12.54
CA TYR A 44 4.91 12.83 12.64
C TYR A 44 3.50 13.11 12.07
N SER A 45 3.11 12.46 10.97
CA SER A 45 1.76 12.65 10.40
C SER A 45 0.65 11.98 11.21
N ASN A 46 0.90 10.82 11.83
CA ASN A 46 -0.09 10.15 12.69
C ASN A 46 -0.40 10.97 13.94
N PHE A 47 0.57 11.74 14.46
CA PHE A 47 0.33 12.71 15.53
C PHE A 47 -0.64 13.83 15.10
N LEU A 48 -0.61 14.23 13.82
CA LEU A 48 -1.49 15.25 13.26
C LEU A 48 -2.86 14.69 12.87
N LEU A 49 -2.92 13.45 12.37
CA LEU A 49 -4.15 12.75 11.96
C LEU A 49 -4.98 12.22 13.14
N ALA A 50 -4.37 12.00 14.31
CA ALA A 50 -5.10 11.66 15.54
C ALA A 50 -6.12 12.74 15.96
N ASN A 51 -6.05 13.95 15.37
CA ASN A 51 -6.96 15.05 15.63
C ASN A 51 -8.08 15.22 14.59
N THR A 52 -8.10 14.42 13.52
CA THR A 52 -9.16 14.44 12.50
C THR A 52 -9.89 13.11 12.54
N ALA A 53 -11.03 13.10 13.23
CA ALA A 53 -11.83 11.90 13.54
C ALA A 53 -12.60 11.34 12.33
N THR A 54 -11.92 11.00 11.25
CA THR A 54 -12.44 10.14 10.18
C THR A 54 -11.69 8.82 10.17
N GLU A 55 -12.45 7.72 10.05
CA GLU A 55 -11.92 6.36 10.19
C GLU A 55 -11.00 6.01 9.02
N PRO A 56 -9.80 5.46 9.28
CA PRO A 56 -8.79 5.19 8.25
C PRO A 56 -9.30 4.36 7.07
N PHE A 57 -10.22 3.41 7.32
CA PHE A 57 -10.75 2.53 6.28
C PHE A 57 -11.67 3.23 5.28
N HIS A 58 -12.57 4.10 5.74
CA HIS A 58 -13.55 4.75 4.86
C HIS A 58 -12.89 5.79 3.96
N ASP A 59 -11.96 6.56 4.52
CA ASP A 59 -11.19 7.56 3.77
C ASP A 59 -10.32 6.89 2.71
N GLU A 60 -9.63 5.80 3.08
CA GLU A 60 -8.83 5.03 2.11
C GLU A 60 -9.73 4.39 1.03
N LEU A 61 -10.87 3.81 1.39
CA LEU A 61 -11.80 3.24 0.42
C LEU A 61 -12.33 4.27 -0.58
N ALA A 62 -12.70 5.46 -0.11
CA ALA A 62 -13.15 6.55 -0.96
C ALA A 62 -12.03 7.02 -1.89
N LEU A 63 -10.84 7.29 -1.34
CA LEU A 63 -9.67 7.71 -2.10
C LEU A 63 -9.31 6.70 -3.20
N LEU A 64 -9.26 5.40 -2.86
CA LEU A 64 -8.95 4.37 -3.84
C LEU A 64 -10.04 4.23 -4.91
N GLY A 65 -11.31 4.42 -4.55
CA GLY A 65 -12.42 4.48 -5.50
C GLY A 65 -12.29 5.58 -6.54
N GLU A 66 -11.65 6.70 -6.20
CA GLU A 66 -11.35 7.79 -7.13
C GLU A 66 -10.09 7.53 -7.96
N LEU A 67 -9.04 6.96 -7.36
CA LEU A 67 -7.74 6.75 -8.02
C LEU A 67 -7.73 5.55 -8.98
N TYR A 68 -8.48 4.49 -8.68
CA TYR A 68 -8.45 3.25 -9.44
C TYR A 68 -9.70 3.11 -10.29
N THR A 69 -9.65 3.51 -11.56
CA THR A 69 -10.79 3.48 -12.48
C THR A 69 -10.97 2.13 -13.20
N ASN A 70 -10.11 1.15 -12.94
CA ASN A 70 -10.23 -0.17 -13.55
C ASN A 70 -11.50 -0.90 -13.07
N GLU A 71 -12.21 -1.57 -13.99
CA GLU A 71 -13.54 -2.11 -13.68
C GLU A 71 -13.50 -3.21 -12.61
N ARG A 72 -12.41 -3.98 -12.53
CA ARG A 72 -12.23 -5.05 -11.54
C ARG A 72 -12.24 -4.49 -10.12
N PHE A 73 -11.43 -3.45 -9.88
CA PHE A 73 -11.40 -2.77 -8.59
C PHE A 73 -12.69 -1.98 -8.34
N GLN A 74 -13.28 -1.36 -9.36
CA GLN A 74 -14.55 -0.63 -9.20
C GLN A 74 -15.71 -1.55 -8.77
N GLN A 75 -15.72 -2.81 -9.21
CA GLN A 75 -16.67 -3.81 -8.71
C GLN A 75 -16.45 -4.11 -7.21
N LEU A 76 -15.20 -4.29 -6.81
CA LEU A 76 -14.84 -4.47 -5.39
C LEU A 76 -15.24 -3.26 -4.55
N PHE A 77 -14.89 -2.05 -4.99
CA PHE A 77 -15.23 -0.79 -4.33
C PHE A 77 -16.73 -0.67 -4.10
N ARG A 78 -17.55 -0.87 -5.15
CA ARG A 78 -19.02 -0.82 -5.04
C ARG A 78 -19.56 -1.88 -4.07
N LYS A 79 -18.94 -3.06 -4.01
CA LYS A 79 -19.33 -4.14 -3.09
C LYS A 79 -19.01 -3.77 -1.63
N LEU A 80 -17.79 -3.29 -1.36
CA LEU A 80 -17.35 -2.91 -0.03
C LEU A 80 -18.12 -1.69 0.49
N ARG A 81 -18.23 -0.63 -0.31
CA ARG A 81 -18.93 0.59 0.07
C ARG A 81 -20.36 0.32 0.58
N ARG A 82 -21.08 -0.63 -0.02
CA ARG A 82 -22.44 -1.01 0.42
C ARG A 82 -22.51 -1.57 1.84
N ILE A 83 -21.49 -2.30 2.28
CA ILE A 83 -21.45 -2.97 3.59
C ILE A 83 -20.57 -2.23 4.60
N THR A 84 -19.89 -1.16 4.18
CA THR A 84 -19.00 -0.34 4.99
C THR A 84 -19.38 1.15 4.86
N ASN A 85 -20.66 1.52 4.86
CA ASN A 85 -21.03 2.94 4.80
C ASN A 85 -20.84 3.67 6.14
N SER A 86 -20.66 2.93 7.23
CA SER A 86 -20.39 3.47 8.57
C SER A 86 -19.54 2.52 9.40
N THR A 87 -18.91 3.02 10.46
CA THR A 87 -18.09 2.20 11.37
C THR A 87 -18.86 1.04 12.00
N PRO A 88 -20.10 1.22 12.51
CA PRO A 88 -20.87 0.10 13.04
C PRO A 88 -21.15 -0.98 11.99
N GLN A 89 -21.43 -0.60 10.74
CA GLN A 89 -21.63 -1.55 9.64
C GLN A 89 -20.34 -2.28 9.29
N LEU A 90 -19.21 -1.57 9.22
CA LEU A 90 -17.90 -2.17 9.00
C LEU A 90 -17.57 -3.22 10.06
N LEU A 91 -17.78 -2.89 11.34
CA LEU A 91 -17.53 -3.82 12.45
C LEU A 91 -18.49 -5.02 12.41
N HIS A 92 -19.77 -4.79 12.09
CA HIS A 92 -20.75 -5.86 11.95
C HIS A 92 -20.42 -6.82 10.80
N HIS A 93 -19.91 -6.30 9.69
CA HIS A 93 -19.56 -7.06 8.49
C HIS A 93 -18.06 -7.37 8.37
N LEU A 94 -17.27 -7.22 9.44
CA LEU A 94 -15.81 -7.28 9.37
C LEU A 94 -15.30 -8.59 8.76
N THR A 95 -15.86 -9.72 9.19
CA THR A 95 -15.48 -11.05 8.66
C THR A 95 -15.78 -11.17 7.17
N GLN A 96 -16.90 -10.61 6.73
CA GLN A 96 -17.29 -10.58 5.32
C GLN A 96 -16.36 -9.68 4.50
N VAL A 97 -15.99 -8.50 5.03
CA VAL A 97 -15.05 -7.58 4.40
C VAL A 97 -13.70 -8.26 4.21
N VAL A 98 -13.15 -8.87 5.26
CA VAL A 98 -11.87 -9.60 5.19
C VAL A 98 -11.94 -10.70 4.13
N ALA A 99 -12.98 -11.55 4.14
CA ALA A 99 -13.13 -12.62 3.15
C ALA A 99 -13.21 -12.10 1.70
N ILE A 100 -13.89 -10.97 1.47
CA ILE A 100 -13.94 -10.32 0.15
C ILE A 100 -12.55 -9.87 -0.29
N LEU A 101 -11.80 -9.21 0.59
CA LEU A 101 -10.45 -8.75 0.29
C LEU A 101 -9.52 -9.96 0.04
N GLU A 102 -9.63 -11.04 0.82
CA GLU A 102 -8.77 -12.23 0.71
C GLU A 102 -8.97 -12.90 -0.63
N THR A 103 -10.23 -13.03 -1.05
CA THR A 103 -10.60 -13.59 -2.34
C THR A 103 -9.96 -12.81 -3.49
N ASN A 104 -9.95 -11.47 -3.42
CA ASN A 104 -9.37 -10.64 -4.49
C ASN A 104 -7.84 -10.74 -4.56
N VAL A 105 -7.14 -10.82 -3.42
CA VAL A 105 -5.69 -11.07 -3.43
C VAL A 105 -5.38 -12.46 -4.00
N ARG A 106 -6.19 -13.47 -3.63
CA ARG A 106 -5.99 -14.85 -4.07
C ARG A 106 -6.26 -15.05 -5.57
N ASP A 107 -7.30 -14.42 -6.09
CA ASP A 107 -7.73 -14.60 -7.48
C ASP A 107 -6.90 -13.76 -8.45
N PHE A 108 -6.33 -12.64 -7.97
CA PHE A 108 -5.53 -11.71 -8.79
C PHE A 108 -4.10 -11.48 -8.26
N PRO A 109 -3.30 -12.53 -8.00
CA PRO A 109 -2.00 -12.39 -7.33
C PRO A 109 -0.91 -11.73 -8.19
N LYS A 110 -1.15 -11.60 -9.50
CA LYS A 110 -0.22 -10.99 -10.47
C LYS A 110 -0.74 -9.70 -11.07
N ASP A 111 -1.91 -9.23 -10.64
CA ASP A 111 -2.52 -8.00 -11.14
C ASP A 111 -2.26 -6.87 -10.14
N PRO A 112 -1.25 -6.01 -10.36
CA PRO A 112 -0.93 -4.94 -9.42
C PRO A 112 -2.08 -3.93 -9.28
N ASP A 113 -2.90 -3.74 -10.33
CA ASP A 113 -3.97 -2.74 -10.34
C ASP A 113 -5.16 -3.13 -9.46
N VAL A 114 -5.27 -4.42 -9.10
CA VAL A 114 -6.23 -4.95 -8.14
C VAL A 114 -5.56 -5.21 -6.79
N MET A 115 -4.37 -5.80 -6.79
CA MET A 115 -3.69 -6.22 -5.57
C MET A 115 -3.23 -5.04 -4.70
N ILE A 116 -2.65 -3.99 -5.29
CA ILE A 116 -2.16 -2.83 -4.54
C ILE A 116 -3.29 -2.14 -3.75
N PRO A 117 -4.43 -1.75 -4.36
CA PRO A 117 -5.48 -1.10 -3.59
C PRO A 117 -6.11 -2.03 -2.55
N VAL A 118 -6.22 -3.34 -2.82
CA VAL A 118 -6.69 -4.31 -1.82
C VAL A 118 -5.75 -4.39 -0.61
N LEU A 119 -4.43 -4.43 -0.81
CA LEU A 119 -3.45 -4.42 0.27
C LEU A 119 -3.47 -3.12 1.08
N LYS A 120 -3.73 -1.98 0.43
CA LYS A 120 -3.92 -0.70 1.13
C LYS A 120 -5.17 -0.72 2.01
N LEU A 121 -6.27 -1.29 1.53
CA LEU A 121 -7.49 -1.49 2.33
C LEU A 121 -7.25 -2.40 3.54
N TYR A 122 -6.43 -3.46 3.40
CA TYR A 122 -6.03 -4.27 4.55
C TYR A 122 -5.27 -3.47 5.61
N VAL A 123 -4.31 -2.66 5.19
CA VAL A 123 -3.55 -1.80 6.12
C VAL A 123 -4.46 -0.79 6.78
N ALA A 124 -5.41 -0.21 6.05
CA ALA A 124 -6.39 0.73 6.60
C ALA A 124 -7.37 0.06 7.57
N LEU A 125 -7.74 -1.21 7.33
CA LEU A 125 -8.61 -1.99 8.22
C LEU A 125 -7.93 -2.36 9.55
N ALA A 126 -6.61 -2.51 9.54
CA ALA A 126 -5.83 -2.91 10.70
C ALA A 126 -5.37 -1.73 11.59
N LYS A 127 -5.64 -0.49 11.18
CA LYS A 127 -5.36 0.73 11.94
C LYS A 127 -6.56 1.11 12.78
#